data_AF-A0A0K9H737-F1
#
_entry.id   AF-A0A0K9H737-F1
#
_cell.length_a   1.000
_cell.length_b   1.000
_cell.length_c   1.000
_cell.angle_alpha   90.00
_cell.angle_beta   90.00
_cell.angle_gamma   90.00
#
_symmetry.space_group_name_H-M   'P 1'
#
loop_
_entity.id
_entity.type
_entity.pdbx_description
1 polymer ?
#
loop_
_entity_poly.entity_id
_entity_poly.type
_entity_poly.pdbx_seq_one_letter_code
_entity_poly.pdbx_strand_id
1 'polypeptide(L)'
;MNKKGIWIGALLAVGIYSLSSFVEQSFDNKAMKAYDALEHDFENRVPVDEMDKDALEWIHDTTLAMEKDPYSYSDREKSIVNNLGVMVDRIGTINSLDNRDRSLEEEYYNARHSVIRALFVGEGIYLAPLK
;
A
#
# COMPACT_ATOMS: atom_id res chain seq x y z
N MET A 1 -59.74 1.01 -6.03
CA MET A 1 -58.85 1.38 -7.14
C MET A 1 -57.58 2.00 -6.56
N ASN A 2 -56.44 1.36 -6.87
CA ASN A 2 -55.09 1.73 -6.45
C ASN A 2 -54.65 3.09 -7.00
N LYS A 3 -53.76 3.77 -6.27
CA LYS A 3 -52.53 4.43 -6.79
C LYS A 3 -51.66 4.89 -5.61
N LYS A 4 -50.83 3.98 -5.10
CA LYS A 4 -49.58 4.33 -4.42
C LYS A 4 -48.56 4.62 -5.53
N GLY A 5 -48.28 5.90 -5.77
CA GLY A 5 -47.23 6.36 -6.69
C GLY A 5 -45.98 6.70 -5.89
N ILE A 6 -45.01 5.79 -5.91
CA ILE A 6 -43.70 5.91 -5.28
C ILE A 6 -42.89 6.96 -6.06
N TRP A 7 -42.54 8.07 -5.42
CA TRP A 7 -41.47 8.97 -5.88
C TRP A 7 -40.21 8.67 -5.08
N ILE A 8 -39.53 7.57 -5.42
CA ILE A 8 -38.16 7.28 -4.99
C ILE A 8 -37.32 7.33 -6.26
N GLY A 9 -36.97 8.53 -6.70
CA GLY A 9 -36.28 8.75 -7.98
C GLY A 9 -35.13 9.75 -7.93
N ALA A 10 -34.77 10.31 -6.77
CA ALA A 10 -33.81 11.41 -6.73
C ALA A 10 -32.80 11.36 -5.56
N LEU A 11 -32.60 10.20 -4.94
CA LEU A 11 -31.68 10.05 -3.79
C LEU A 11 -30.59 8.99 -3.98
N LEU A 12 -30.42 8.47 -5.20
CA LEU A 12 -29.37 7.48 -5.51
C LEU A 12 -28.16 8.06 -6.25
N ALA A 13 -28.23 9.29 -6.78
CA ALA A 13 -27.13 9.87 -7.55
C ALA A 13 -26.11 10.68 -6.72
N VAL A 14 -26.46 11.09 -5.49
CA VAL A 14 -25.56 11.91 -4.64
C VAL A 14 -24.73 11.05 -3.68
N GLY A 15 -25.16 9.81 -3.40
CA GLY A 15 -24.49 8.93 -2.44
C GLY A 15 -23.32 8.10 -2.99
N ILE A 16 -23.10 8.08 -4.31
CA ILE A 16 -22.01 7.30 -4.93
C ILE A 16 -20.72 8.12 -4.99
N TYR A 17 -20.82 9.45 -5.15
CA TYR A 17 -19.64 10.33 -5.20
C TYR A 17 -18.99 10.59 -3.84
N SER A 18 -19.66 10.28 -2.72
CA SER A 18 -19.09 10.41 -1.37
C SER A 18 -18.52 9.11 -0.80
N LEU A 19 -18.72 7.96 -1.45
CA LEU A 19 -18.11 6.70 -1.02
C LEU A 19 -16.68 6.55 -1.54
N SER A 20 -16.39 7.06 -2.73
CA SER A 20 -15.05 7.00 -3.32
C SER A 20 -14.00 7.76 -2.50
N SER A 21 -14.36 8.91 -1.92
CA SER A 21 -13.45 9.69 -1.07
C SER A 21 -13.25 9.12 0.34
N PHE A 22 -14.16 8.28 0.83
CA PHE A 22 -14.00 7.59 2.12
C PHE A 22 -13.16 6.31 2.00
N VAL A 23 -13.20 5.65 0.83
CA VAL A 23 -12.36 4.47 0.54
C VAL A 23 -10.92 4.88 0.19
N GLU A 24 -10.70 5.96 -0.56
CA GLU A 24 -9.34 6.51 -0.81
C GLU A 24 -8.64 6.96 0.48
N GLN A 25 -9.37 7.55 1.43
CA GLN A 25 -8.83 7.85 2.77
C GLN A 25 -8.48 6.60 3.58
N SER A 26 -8.98 5.41 3.23
CA SER A 26 -8.68 4.18 3.96
C SER A 26 -7.41 3.48 3.48
N PHE A 27 -7.10 3.55 2.18
CA PHE A 27 -5.89 2.95 1.61
C PHE A 27 -4.65 3.74 2.02
N ASP A 28 -4.60 5.04 1.72
CA ASP A 28 -3.42 5.87 1.96
C ASP A 28 -3.04 5.88 3.45
N ASN A 29 -4.04 5.88 4.35
CA ASN A 29 -3.81 5.77 5.80
C ASN A 29 -3.20 4.43 6.21
N LYS A 30 -3.62 3.32 5.62
CA LYS A 30 -3.03 2.00 5.90
C LYS A 30 -1.63 1.88 5.30
N ALA A 31 -1.45 2.38 4.08
CA ALA A 31 -0.15 2.45 3.43
C ALA A 31 0.85 3.28 4.22
N MET A 32 0.45 4.44 4.76
CA MET A 32 1.29 5.28 5.59
C MET A 32 1.67 4.60 6.91
N LYS A 33 0.73 3.90 7.56
CA LYS A 33 1.04 3.10 8.76
C LYS A 33 2.03 1.98 8.47
N ALA A 34 1.83 1.24 7.38
CA ALA A 34 2.75 0.19 6.98
C ALA A 34 4.13 0.76 6.65
N TYR A 35 4.19 1.90 5.95
CA TYR A 35 5.42 2.62 5.69
C TYR A 35 6.16 3.02 6.98
N ASP A 36 5.46 3.65 7.94
CA ASP A 36 6.05 4.08 9.21
C ASP A 36 6.59 2.90 10.02
N ALA A 37 5.86 1.77 10.02
CA ALA A 37 6.30 0.54 10.67
C ALA A 37 7.56 -0.03 10.02
N LEU A 38 7.63 -0.09 8.69
CA LEU A 38 8.81 -0.60 7.99
C LEU A 38 10.04 0.32 8.14
N GLU A 39 9.85 1.64 8.15
CA GLU A 39 10.95 2.57 8.46
C GLU A 39 11.49 2.32 9.87
N HIS A 40 10.59 2.19 10.85
CA HIS A 40 10.97 1.87 12.23
C HIS A 40 11.72 0.53 12.31
N ASP A 41 11.24 -0.51 11.63
CA ASP A 41 11.86 -1.84 11.63
C ASP A 41 13.24 -1.83 10.96
N PHE A 42 13.40 -1.07 9.88
CA PHE A 42 14.68 -0.89 9.21
C PHE A 42 15.69 -0.12 10.08
N GLU A 43 15.27 0.99 10.69
CA GLU A 43 16.12 1.83 11.56
C GLU A 43 16.61 1.07 12.79
N ASN A 44 15.72 0.28 13.39
CA ASN A 44 16.01 -0.49 14.61
C ASN A 44 16.58 -1.89 14.32
N ARG A 45 16.74 -2.28 13.05
CA ARG A 45 17.23 -3.59 12.63
C ARG A 45 16.42 -4.73 13.23
N VAL A 46 15.09 -4.58 13.22
CA VAL A 46 14.15 -5.55 13.78
C VAL A 46 14.24 -6.87 12.99
N PRO A 47 14.45 -8.02 13.63
CA PRO A 47 14.39 -9.33 12.97
C PRO A 47 13.05 -9.56 12.27
N VAL A 48 13.04 -10.33 11.18
CA VAL A 48 11.83 -10.54 10.34
C VAL A 48 10.65 -11.11 11.13
N ASP A 49 10.93 -12.00 12.09
CA ASP A 49 9.91 -12.63 12.94
C ASP A 49 9.32 -11.68 14.00
N GLU A 50 9.98 -10.54 14.23
CA GLU A 50 9.56 -9.48 15.14
C GLU A 50 9.07 -8.22 14.41
N MET A 51 9.15 -8.18 13.08
CA MET A 51 8.61 -7.08 12.26
C MET A 51 7.11 -6.90 12.50
N ASP A 52 6.62 -5.68 12.25
CA ASP A 52 5.22 -5.34 12.48
C ASP A 52 4.26 -6.23 11.68
N LYS A 53 3.56 -7.11 12.40
CA LYS A 53 2.67 -8.11 11.78
C LYS A 53 1.49 -7.49 11.07
N ASP A 54 0.94 -6.39 11.59
CA ASP A 54 -0.22 -5.74 10.98
C ASP A 54 0.20 -5.11 9.64
N ALA A 55 1.40 -4.54 9.55
CA ALA A 55 1.97 -4.03 8.31
C ALA A 55 2.22 -5.16 7.29
N LEU A 56 2.84 -6.26 7.73
CA LEU A 56 3.12 -7.43 6.88
C LEU A 56 1.84 -8.07 6.33
N GLU A 57 0.85 -8.31 7.19
CA GLU A 57 -0.44 -8.88 6.81
C GLU A 57 -1.17 -7.97 5.81
N TRP A 58 -1.20 -6.65 6.07
CA TRP A 58 -1.85 -5.72 5.15
C TRP A 58 -1.18 -5.67 3.77
N ILE A 59 0.15 -5.64 3.70
CA ILE A 59 0.89 -5.65 2.43
C ILE A 59 0.60 -6.94 1.66
N HIS A 60 0.67 -8.09 2.34
CA HIS A 60 0.40 -9.40 1.76
C HIS A 60 -1.03 -9.52 1.22
N ASP A 61 -2.03 -9.23 2.06
CA ASP A 61 -3.44 -9.37 1.68
C ASP A 61 -3.83 -8.40 0.57
N THR A 62 -3.27 -7.20 0.58
CA THR A 62 -3.51 -6.22 -0.48
C THR A 62 -2.84 -6.64 -1.79
N THR A 63 -1.66 -7.25 -1.73
CA THR A 63 -0.99 -7.83 -2.92
C THR A 63 -1.86 -8.91 -3.54
N LEU A 64 -2.36 -9.85 -2.73
CA LEU A 64 -3.27 -10.91 -3.21
C LEU A 64 -4.58 -10.34 -3.79
N ALA A 65 -5.12 -9.29 -3.17
CA ALA A 65 -6.32 -8.63 -3.68
C ALA A 65 -6.06 -7.96 -5.04
N MET A 66 -4.90 -7.33 -5.22
CA MET A 66 -4.48 -6.71 -6.50
C MET A 66 -4.25 -7.75 -7.60
N GLU A 67 -3.72 -8.92 -7.27
CA GLU A 67 -3.57 -10.02 -8.22
C GLU A 67 -4.92 -10.59 -8.66
N LYS A 68 -5.85 -10.71 -7.72
CA LYS A 68 -7.20 -11.24 -7.97
C LYS A 68 -8.08 -10.30 -8.77
N ASP A 69 -7.98 -8.99 -8.51
CA ASP A 69 -8.77 -7.96 -9.18
C ASP A 69 -7.91 -6.73 -9.49
N PRO A 70 -7.06 -6.79 -10.54
CA PRO A 70 -6.12 -5.74 -10.84
C PRO A 70 -6.78 -4.45 -11.34
N TYR A 71 -8.04 -4.48 -11.77
CA TYR A 71 -8.73 -3.30 -12.30
C TYR A 71 -9.39 -2.45 -11.20
N SER A 72 -9.53 -3.01 -9.99
CA SER A 72 -10.06 -2.30 -8.83
C SER A 72 -9.05 -1.41 -8.10
N TYR A 73 -7.78 -1.44 -8.52
CA TYR A 73 -6.70 -0.64 -7.96
C TYR A 73 -6.04 0.23 -9.03
N SER A 74 -5.77 1.47 -8.67
CA SER A 74 -5.00 2.39 -9.49
C SER A 74 -3.54 1.94 -9.60
N ASP A 75 -2.85 2.40 -10.65
CA ASP A 75 -1.42 2.15 -10.80
C ASP A 75 -0.59 2.76 -9.66
N ARG A 76 -1.10 3.84 -9.04
CA ARG A 76 -0.52 4.45 -7.83
C ARG A 76 -0.55 3.47 -6.66
N GLU A 77 -1.71 2.90 -6.36
CA GLU A 77 -1.89 1.96 -5.25
C GLU A 77 -1.04 0.70 -5.45
N LYS A 78 -1.03 0.15 -6.67
CA LYS A 78 -0.18 -0.99 -7.02
C LYS A 78 1.30 -0.68 -6.83
N SER A 79 1.74 0.51 -7.28
CA SER A 79 3.12 0.96 -7.09
C SER A 79 3.48 1.08 -5.61
N ILE A 80 2.59 1.59 -4.77
CA ILE A 80 2.81 1.71 -3.32
C ILE A 80 3.00 0.33 -2.70
N VAL A 81 2.04 -0.60 -2.90
CA VAL A 81 2.10 -1.94 -2.29
C VAL A 81 3.30 -2.73 -2.78
N ASN A 82 3.62 -2.67 -4.07
CA ASN A 82 4.80 -3.32 -4.62
C ASN A 82 6.09 -2.82 -3.97
N ASN A 83 6.25 -1.49 -3.84
CA ASN A 83 7.46 -0.94 -3.23
C ASN A 83 7.51 -1.20 -1.70
N LEU A 84 6.38 -1.23 -1.00
CA LEU A 84 6.34 -1.70 0.39
C LEU A 84 6.75 -3.16 0.52
N GLY A 85 6.34 -4.03 -0.40
CA GLY A 85 6.80 -5.42 -0.47
C GLY A 85 8.32 -5.55 -0.69
N VAL A 86 8.89 -4.71 -1.55
CA VAL A 86 10.35 -4.64 -1.74
C VAL A 86 11.05 -4.18 -0.45
N MET A 87 10.50 -3.20 0.26
CA MET A 87 11.04 -2.76 1.55
C MET A 87 11.06 -3.91 2.56
N VAL A 88 9.98 -4.68 2.69
CA VAL A 88 9.91 -5.87 3.55
C VAL A 88 11.01 -6.88 3.20
N ASP A 89 11.11 -7.26 1.93
CA ASP A 89 12.11 -8.23 1.44
C ASP A 89 13.54 -7.74 1.74
N ARG A 90 13.81 -6.45 1.56
CA ARG A 90 15.13 -5.87 1.82
C ARG A 90 15.45 -5.73 3.29
N ILE A 91 14.50 -5.34 4.15
CA ILE A 91 14.69 -5.34 5.60
C ILE A 91 15.09 -6.73 6.05
N GLY A 92 14.33 -7.75 5.65
CA GLY A 92 14.60 -9.12 6.06
C GLY A 92 15.93 -9.66 5.55
N THR A 93 16.27 -9.37 4.30
CA THR A 93 17.55 -9.78 3.74
C THR A 93 18.71 -9.08 4.46
N ILE A 94 18.66 -7.75 4.62
CA ILE A 94 19.73 -6.96 5.24
C ILE A 94 19.95 -7.40 6.69
N ASN A 95 18.87 -7.63 7.45
CA ASN A 95 18.97 -8.04 8.85
C ASN A 95 19.45 -9.49 9.02
N SER A 96 19.34 -10.33 7.98
CA SER A 96 19.89 -11.69 7.97
C SER A 96 21.38 -11.76 7.61
N LEU A 97 21.97 -10.67 7.11
CA LEU A 97 23.36 -10.62 6.68
C LEU A 97 24.28 -10.12 7.81
N ASP A 98 25.41 -10.81 8.00
CA ASP A 98 26.46 -10.39 8.94
C ASP A 98 27.10 -9.04 8.56
N ASN A 99 27.05 -8.67 7.27
CA ASN A 99 27.56 -7.41 6.74
C ASN A 99 26.52 -6.72 5.86
N ARG A 100 26.35 -5.41 6.03
CA ARG A 100 25.44 -4.60 5.22
C ARG A 100 25.91 -4.55 3.77
N ASP A 101 25.14 -5.16 2.87
CA ASP A 101 25.33 -5.03 1.43
C ASP A 101 24.74 -3.68 0.98
N ARG A 102 25.61 -2.81 0.46
CA ARG A 102 25.22 -1.48 -0.02
C ARG A 102 24.17 -1.55 -1.13
N SER A 103 24.22 -2.56 -1.99
CA SER A 103 23.25 -2.71 -3.08
C SER A 103 21.84 -2.97 -2.55
N LEU A 104 21.71 -3.76 -1.48
CA LEU A 104 20.42 -4.03 -0.86
C LEU A 104 19.86 -2.80 -0.14
N GLU A 105 20.72 -2.01 0.51
CA GLU A 105 20.31 -0.73 1.09
C GLU A 105 19.87 0.26 0.01
N GLU A 106 20.57 0.33 -1.12
CA GLU A 106 20.16 1.15 -2.26
C GLU A 106 18.79 0.71 -2.80
N GLU A 107 18.54 -0.60 -2.93
CA GLU A 107 17.21 -1.12 -3.31
C GLU A 107 16.12 -0.74 -2.29
N TYR A 108 16.41 -0.84 -0.99
CA TYR A 108 15.51 -0.36 0.06
C TYR A 108 15.20 1.14 -0.09
N TYR A 109 16.23 1.98 -0.23
CA TYR A 109 16.07 3.42 -0.33
C TYR A 109 15.33 3.84 -1.61
N ASN A 110 15.53 3.13 -2.72
CA ASN A 110 14.79 3.35 -3.96
C ASN A 110 13.29 3.03 -3.79
N ALA A 111 12.98 1.89 -3.16
CA ALA A 111 11.60 1.50 -2.87
C ALA A 111 10.93 2.51 -1.92
N ARG A 112 11.59 2.83 -0.81
CA ARG A 112 11.19 3.88 0.14
C ARG A 112 10.89 5.20 -0.56
N HIS A 113 11.80 5.66 -1.41
CA HIS A 113 11.64 6.92 -2.11
C HIS A 113 10.45 6.91 -3.09
N SER A 114 10.20 5.78 -3.74
CA SER A 114 9.02 5.58 -4.60
C SER A 114 7.72 5.66 -3.80
N VAL A 115 7.65 5.00 -2.63
CA VAL A 115 6.49 5.07 -1.72
C VAL A 115 6.22 6.52 -1.29
N ILE A 116 7.27 7.25 -0.88
CA ILE A 116 7.13 8.65 -0.46
C ILE A 116 6.56 9.52 -1.60
N ARG A 117 7.07 9.37 -2.84
CA ARG A 117 6.52 10.15 -3.97
C ARG A 117 5.05 9.84 -4.22
N ALA A 118 4.69 8.56 -4.20
CA ALA A 118 3.33 8.13 -4.46
C ALA A 118 2.34 8.56 -3.36
N LEU A 119 2.75 8.54 -2.08
CA LEU A 119 1.90 8.91 -0.94
C LEU A 119 1.80 10.42 -0.72
N PHE A 120 2.90 11.17 -0.83
CA PHE A 120 2.96 12.57 -0.38
C PHE A 120 2.99 13.61 -1.51
N VAL A 121 3.43 13.22 -2.71
CA VAL A 121 3.59 14.15 -3.83
C VAL A 121 2.48 13.97 -4.87
N GLY A 122 1.79 12.82 -4.87
CA GLY A 122 0.74 12.50 -5.85
C GLY A 122 1.28 12.14 -7.24
N GLU A 123 2.58 11.86 -7.34
CA GLU A 123 3.26 11.45 -8.57
C GLU A 123 3.67 9.97 -8.49
N GLY A 124 3.17 9.13 -9.41
CA GLY A 124 3.82 7.85 -9.77
C GLY A 124 4.95 8.13 -10.77
N ILE A 125 6.01 7.34 -10.94
CA ILE A 125 6.12 5.89 -10.89
C ILE A 125 7.62 5.54 -10.75
N TYR A 126 7.99 4.65 -9.82
CA TYR A 126 9.06 3.67 -10.06
C TYR A 126 8.49 2.29 -9.74
N LEU A 127 8.22 1.50 -10.78
CA LEU A 127 7.89 0.09 -10.64
C LEU A 127 9.22 -0.65 -10.60
N ALA A 128 9.67 -1.04 -9.41
CA ALA A 128 10.64 -2.10 -9.32
C ALA A 128 10.04 -3.34 -10.03
N PRO A 129 10.76 -3.98 -10.97
CA PRO A 129 10.23 -5.09 -11.73
C PRO A 129 9.84 -6.23 -10.79
N LEU A 130 8.64 -6.76 -10.98
CA LEU A 130 8.16 -7.97 -10.34
C LEU A 130 9.10 -9.13 -10.75
N LYS A 131 9.68 -9.84 -9.76
CA LYS A 131 10.42 -11.08 -9.99
C LYS A 131 9.48 -12.27 -10.04
#